data_AF-A0A916RAD2-F1
#
_entry.id   AF-A0A916RAD2-F1
#
_cell.length_a   1.000
_cell.length_b   1.000
_cell.length_c   1.000
_cell.angle_alpha   90.00
_cell.angle_beta   90.00
_cell.angle_gamma   90.00
#
_symmetry.space_group_name_H-M   'P 1'
#
loop_
_entity.id
_entity.type
_entity.pdbx_description
1 polymer ?
#
loop_
_entity_poly.entity_id
_entity_poly.type
_entity_poly.pdbx_seq_one_letter_code
_entity_poly.pdbx_strand_id
1 'polypeptide(L)'
;MTDKMTDAELSKTMREAASWMMRSRFPGYEKRAIETAGACLLSADRLSRNQGVVTVKPLEWSVDSSPNEECRYNHCVAQTAVGPYRIEWKGWKDHDEPVVYRPIGDEFVGCFPTVLQAKAAAQADYERRILSALTEAPPAPSAAEPVEIDRFHIDSPCFPEPDGTLVRYEDHVRTIADLQAEIAELKGFSKKLFLDDTDALSSSATMLTDLQAEVERLREAAEWHEHNWKQERDLKVGLIAKNKALEDRIKKYEAGQ
;
A
#
# COMPACT_ATOMS: atom_id res chain seq x y z
N MET A 1 40.37 -34.65 -24.96
CA MET A 1 40.95 -33.54 -24.17
C MET A 1 39.91 -32.44 -24.16
N THR A 2 39.06 -32.39 -23.14
CA THR A 2 38.11 -31.29 -22.94
C THR A 2 38.83 -30.24 -22.10
N ASP A 3 39.09 -29.09 -22.71
CA ASP A 3 39.72 -27.96 -22.04
C ASP A 3 38.76 -27.46 -20.96
N LYS A 4 39.18 -27.53 -19.69
CA LYS A 4 38.36 -27.06 -18.57
C LYS A 4 38.42 -25.54 -18.55
N MET A 5 37.28 -24.89 -18.80
CA MET A 5 37.13 -23.45 -18.56
C MET A 5 37.61 -23.12 -17.14
N THR A 6 38.41 -22.07 -17.04
CA THR A 6 38.87 -21.56 -15.75
C THR A 6 37.73 -20.85 -15.02
N ASP A 7 37.78 -20.80 -13.69
CA ASP A 7 36.74 -20.12 -12.87
C ASP A 7 36.55 -18.64 -13.27
N ALA A 8 37.61 -17.99 -13.76
CA ALA A 8 37.56 -16.63 -14.25
C ALA A 8 36.73 -16.50 -15.55
N GLU A 9 36.85 -17.48 -16.44
CA GLU A 9 36.06 -17.55 -17.67
C GLU A 9 34.61 -17.84 -17.35
N LEU A 10 34.32 -18.76 -16.42
CA LEU A 10 32.97 -19.05 -15.96
C LEU A 10 32.29 -17.81 -15.34
N SER A 11 32.99 -17.10 -14.45
CA SER A 11 32.49 -15.85 -13.84
C SER A 11 32.21 -14.75 -14.86
N LYS A 12 33.04 -14.66 -15.91
CA LYS A 12 32.85 -13.70 -17.00
C LYS A 12 31.62 -14.08 -17.84
N THR A 13 31.50 -15.34 -18.22
CA THR A 13 30.35 -15.83 -19.00
C THR A 13 29.04 -15.67 -18.22
N MET A 14 29.01 -15.92 -16.91
CA MET A 14 27.81 -15.69 -16.09
C MET A 14 27.42 -14.22 -16.01
N ARG A 15 28.39 -13.29 -15.90
CA ARG A 15 28.13 -11.84 -15.93
C ARG A 15 27.62 -11.37 -17.28
N GLU A 16 28.19 -11.89 -18.37
CA GLU A 16 27.74 -11.58 -19.73
C GLU A 16 26.33 -12.14 -19.99
N ALA A 17 26.03 -13.36 -19.52
CA ALA A 17 24.69 -13.95 -19.59
C ALA A 17 23.66 -13.18 -18.76
N ALA A 18 24.02 -12.74 -17.55
CA ALA A 18 23.16 -11.89 -16.71
C ALA A 18 22.93 -10.51 -17.35
N SER A 19 23.98 -9.89 -17.92
CA SER A 19 23.86 -8.61 -18.63
C SER A 19 23.01 -8.75 -19.90
N TRP A 20 23.16 -9.85 -20.63
CA TRP A 20 22.33 -10.15 -21.80
C TRP A 20 20.88 -10.40 -21.39
N MET A 21 20.63 -11.16 -20.32
CA MET A 21 19.29 -11.36 -19.77
C MET A 21 18.64 -10.03 -19.38
N MET A 22 19.33 -9.12 -18.70
CA MET A 22 18.78 -7.82 -18.33
C MET A 22 18.46 -6.94 -19.55
N ARG A 23 19.30 -6.98 -20.59
CA ARG A 23 19.07 -6.22 -21.84
C ARG A 23 17.94 -6.80 -22.69
N SER A 24 17.79 -8.12 -22.70
CA SER A 24 16.75 -8.82 -23.46
C SER A 24 15.40 -8.80 -22.74
N ARG A 25 15.39 -8.89 -21.40
CA ARG A 25 14.19 -8.89 -20.54
C ARG A 25 13.52 -7.51 -20.46
N PHE A 26 14.26 -6.42 -20.72
CA PHE A 26 13.70 -5.06 -20.69
C PHE A 26 14.26 -4.15 -21.81
N PRO A 27 13.80 -4.30 -23.07
CA PRO A 27 14.19 -3.42 -24.15
C PRO A 27 13.74 -1.98 -23.86
N GLY A 28 14.70 -1.09 -23.60
CA GLY A 28 14.45 0.33 -23.28
C GLY A 28 14.54 0.71 -21.80
N TYR A 29 14.88 -0.21 -20.90
CA TYR A 29 15.04 0.08 -19.47
C TYR A 29 16.10 1.16 -19.19
N GLU A 30 17.25 1.14 -19.86
CA GLU A 30 18.28 2.18 -19.65
C GLU A 30 17.79 3.57 -20.07
N LYS A 31 17.05 3.65 -21.19
CA LYS A 31 16.54 4.94 -21.70
C LYS A 31 15.39 5.47 -20.84
N ARG A 32 14.45 4.60 -20.43
CA ARG A 32 13.35 4.96 -19.54
C ARG A 32 13.78 5.17 -18.10
N ALA A 33 14.79 4.46 -17.59
CA ALA A 33 15.31 4.69 -16.24
C ALA A 33 16.01 6.04 -16.15
N ILE A 34 16.76 6.44 -17.18
CA ILE A 34 17.41 7.75 -17.25
C ILE A 34 16.39 8.88 -17.48
N GLU A 35 15.39 8.69 -18.36
CA GLU A 35 14.34 9.69 -18.62
C GLU A 35 13.37 9.82 -17.43
N THR A 36 12.99 8.72 -16.78
CA THR A 36 12.15 8.72 -15.57
C THR A 36 12.92 9.28 -14.37
N ALA A 37 14.20 8.92 -14.18
CA ALA A 37 15.02 9.51 -13.14
C ALA A 37 15.23 11.02 -13.36
N GLY A 38 15.44 11.46 -14.61
CA GLY A 38 15.55 12.87 -14.98
C GLY A 38 14.26 13.66 -14.77
N ALA A 39 13.11 13.10 -15.14
CA ALA A 39 11.81 13.72 -14.92
C ALA A 39 11.41 13.76 -13.43
N CYS A 40 11.75 12.73 -12.65
CA CYS A 40 11.58 12.71 -11.20
C CYS A 40 12.51 13.73 -10.50
N LEU A 41 13.77 13.85 -10.93
CA LEU A 41 14.72 14.81 -10.36
C LEU A 41 14.30 16.26 -10.64
N LEU A 42 13.85 16.58 -11.87
CA LEU A 42 13.41 17.94 -12.21
C LEU A 42 12.08 18.34 -11.55
N SER A 43 11.20 17.37 -11.27
CA SER A 43 9.95 17.61 -10.55
C SER A 43 10.17 17.76 -9.03
N ALA A 44 11.06 16.95 -8.46
CA ALA A 44 11.47 17.06 -7.05
C ALA A 44 12.21 18.38 -6.77
N ASP A 45 13.07 18.84 -7.69
CA ASP A 45 13.87 20.05 -7.53
C ASP A 45 13.03 21.34 -7.69
N ARG A 46 11.88 21.28 -8.38
CA ARG A 46 10.89 22.38 -8.42
C ARG A 46 10.02 22.47 -7.16
N LEU A 47 9.68 21.35 -6.53
CA LEU A 47 8.94 21.33 -5.26
C LEU A 47 9.84 21.69 -4.07
N SER A 48 11.11 21.31 -4.12
CA SER A 48 12.11 21.54 -3.07
C SER A 48 12.50 23.02 -2.90
N ARG A 49 12.53 23.82 -3.97
CA ARG A 49 13.06 25.21 -3.91
C ARG A 49 12.15 26.24 -3.21
N ASN A 50 10.87 25.95 -3.00
CA ASN A 50 9.92 26.88 -2.36
C ASN A 50 9.33 26.38 -1.04
N GLN A 51 9.64 25.17 -0.60
CA GLN A 51 9.22 24.68 0.72
C GLN A 51 10.34 24.99 1.70
N GLY A 52 10.25 26.15 2.36
CA GLY A 52 10.98 26.32 3.63
C GLY A 52 10.69 25.10 4.51
N VAL A 53 11.72 24.50 5.10
CA VAL A 53 11.60 23.27 5.89
C VAL A 53 10.56 23.49 6.99
N VAL A 54 9.32 23.08 6.74
CA VAL A 54 8.24 23.22 7.71
C VAL A 54 8.52 22.18 8.79
N THR A 55 9.08 22.65 9.90
CA THR A 55 9.31 21.81 11.07
C THR A 55 8.02 21.76 11.88
N VAL A 56 7.38 20.59 11.91
CA VAL A 56 6.17 20.37 12.72
C VAL A 56 6.57 20.17 14.17
N LYS A 57 5.82 20.77 15.11
CA LYS A 57 6.08 20.62 16.54
C LYS A 57 5.88 19.15 16.97
N PRO A 58 6.79 18.54 17.74
CA PRO A 58 6.59 17.21 18.31
C PRO A 58 5.37 17.16 19.25
N LEU A 59 4.69 16.02 19.27
CA LEU A 59 3.58 15.74 20.18
C LEU A 59 4.09 15.65 21.63
N GLU A 60 3.49 16.45 22.51
CA GLU A 60 3.75 16.43 23.95
C GLU A 60 2.74 15.49 24.62
N TRP A 61 3.22 14.31 25.04
CA TRP A 61 2.38 13.27 25.64
C TRP A 61 2.22 13.48 27.15
N SER A 62 1.01 13.22 27.65
CA SER A 62 0.75 13.06 29.08
C SER A 62 1.53 11.86 29.64
N VAL A 63 1.63 11.81 30.97
CA VAL A 63 2.01 10.59 31.67
C VAL A 63 0.99 9.50 31.36
N ASP A 64 1.46 8.25 31.32
CA ASP A 64 0.59 7.09 31.16
C ASP A 64 -0.39 7.01 32.34
N SER A 65 -1.67 7.04 32.01
CA SER A 65 -2.78 7.00 32.97
C SER A 65 -3.33 5.59 33.08
N SER A 66 -3.70 5.22 34.31
CA SER A 66 -4.49 4.00 34.56
C SER A 66 -5.94 4.20 34.10
N PRO A 67 -6.69 3.12 33.85
CA PRO A 67 -8.12 3.21 33.52
C PRO A 67 -8.89 4.07 34.52
N ASN A 68 -9.73 4.97 34.01
CA ASN A 68 -10.53 5.91 34.78
C ASN A 68 -11.96 6.03 34.19
N GLU A 69 -12.72 7.03 34.63
CA GLU A 69 -14.09 7.25 34.13
C GLU A 69 -14.14 7.70 32.66
N GLU A 70 -13.12 8.41 32.19
CA GLU A 70 -13.02 8.92 30.82
C GLU A 70 -12.60 7.82 29.83
N CYS A 71 -11.69 6.93 30.24
CA CYS A 71 -11.19 5.84 29.43
C CYS A 71 -11.06 4.56 30.27
N ARG A 72 -11.73 3.48 29.81
CA ARG A 72 -11.71 2.16 30.46
C ARG A 72 -10.40 1.38 30.25
N TYR A 73 -9.43 2.00 29.58
CA TYR A 73 -8.13 1.43 29.24
C TYR A 73 -6.99 2.27 29.81
N ASN A 74 -5.80 1.68 29.89
CA ASN A 74 -4.60 2.48 30.09
C ASN A 74 -4.43 3.39 28.88
N HIS A 75 -4.05 4.63 29.11
CA HIS A 75 -4.01 5.60 28.04
C HIS A 75 -2.96 6.70 28.25
N CYS A 76 -2.54 7.31 27.17
CA CYS A 76 -1.84 8.59 27.20
C CYS A 76 -2.38 9.50 26.10
N VAL A 77 -2.34 10.81 26.34
CA VAL A 77 -2.97 11.82 25.48
C VAL A 77 -1.96 12.88 25.10
N ALA A 78 -1.90 13.25 23.82
CA ALA A 78 -1.16 14.42 23.37
C ALA A 78 -2.14 15.50 22.90
N GLN A 79 -2.07 16.68 23.54
CA GLN A 79 -2.91 17.82 23.17
C GLN A 79 -2.30 18.56 21.97
N THR A 80 -3.10 18.77 20.92
CA THR A 80 -2.68 19.47 19.71
C THR A 80 -3.68 20.56 19.34
N ALA A 81 -3.29 21.44 18.42
CA ALA A 81 -4.19 22.48 17.90
C ALA A 81 -5.43 21.92 17.16
N VAL A 82 -5.38 20.67 16.69
CA VAL A 82 -6.50 19.99 16.02
C VAL A 82 -7.28 19.07 16.97
N GLY A 83 -6.92 19.05 18.26
CA GLY A 83 -7.51 18.26 19.34
C GLY A 83 -6.60 17.13 19.88
N PRO A 84 -7.11 16.23 20.73
CA PRO A 84 -6.30 15.25 21.45
C PRO A 84 -6.02 13.98 20.65
N TYR A 85 -4.76 13.63 20.43
CA TYR A 85 -4.40 12.27 20.04
C TYR A 85 -4.43 11.37 21.27
N ARG A 86 -5.03 10.17 21.14
CA ARG A 86 -5.13 9.20 22.24
C ARG A 86 -4.48 7.90 21.85
N ILE A 87 -3.74 7.33 22.79
CA ILE A 87 -3.22 5.96 22.69
C ILE A 87 -3.87 5.16 23.82
N GLU A 88 -4.48 4.03 23.51
CA GLU A 88 -5.22 3.20 24.45
C GLU A 88 -4.72 1.75 24.40
N TRP A 89 -4.59 1.09 25.55
CA TRP A 89 -4.20 -0.32 25.66
C TRP A 89 -4.72 -0.97 26.95
N LYS A 90 -4.87 -2.29 26.96
CA LYS A 90 -5.24 -3.07 28.14
C LYS A 90 -3.98 -3.45 28.91
N GLY A 91 -3.55 -2.59 29.82
CA GLY A 91 -2.36 -2.85 30.65
C GLY A 91 -2.47 -4.08 31.57
N TRP A 92 -3.65 -4.68 31.70
CA TRP A 92 -3.87 -5.94 32.41
C TRP A 92 -3.57 -7.20 31.57
N LYS A 93 -3.23 -7.05 30.28
CA LYS A 93 -2.97 -8.15 29.36
C LYS A 93 -1.52 -8.10 28.88
N ASP A 94 -0.80 -9.22 29.03
CA ASP A 94 0.65 -9.32 28.78
C ASP A 94 1.08 -9.03 27.32
N HIS A 95 0.13 -9.05 26.38
CA HIS A 95 0.35 -8.80 24.96
C HIS A 95 -0.80 -7.99 24.36
N ASP A 96 -1.12 -6.84 24.96
CA ASP A 96 -2.02 -5.89 24.31
C ASP A 96 -1.24 -4.88 23.48
N GLU A 97 -1.66 -4.73 22.24
CA GLU A 97 -1.06 -3.82 21.28
C GLU A 97 -1.72 -2.44 21.44
N PRO A 98 -0.95 -1.38 21.73
CA PRO A 98 -1.53 -0.05 21.85
C PRO A 98 -2.17 0.45 20.55
N VAL A 99 -3.37 0.99 20.68
CA VAL A 99 -4.17 1.52 19.59
C VAL A 99 -4.10 3.03 19.59
N VAL A 100 -3.94 3.63 18.41
CA VAL A 100 -3.89 5.08 18.22
C VAL A 100 -5.19 5.60 17.62
N TYR A 101 -5.77 6.61 18.26
CA TYR A 101 -6.98 7.31 17.82
C TYR A 101 -6.70 8.78 17.54
N ARG A 102 -7.41 9.32 16.53
CA ARG A 102 -7.30 10.72 16.11
C ARG A 102 -8.19 11.66 16.93
N PRO A 103 -7.86 12.97 16.94
CA PRO A 103 -8.63 14.00 17.62
C PRO A 103 -10.08 14.20 17.17
N ILE A 104 -10.36 14.01 15.88
CA ILE A 104 -11.66 14.31 15.28
C ILE A 104 -12.28 12.98 14.87
N GLY A 105 -13.45 12.68 15.44
CA GLY A 105 -14.26 11.51 15.08
C GLY A 105 -13.74 10.18 15.61
N ASP A 106 -12.77 10.18 16.54
CA ASP A 106 -12.15 8.98 17.11
C ASP A 106 -11.68 7.98 16.03
N GLU A 107 -11.20 8.51 14.90
CA GLU A 107 -10.74 7.70 13.79
C GLU A 107 -9.54 6.84 14.21
N PHE A 108 -9.61 5.56 13.88
CA PHE A 108 -8.54 4.60 14.10
C PHE A 108 -7.36 4.86 13.15
N VAL A 109 -6.16 5.04 13.71
CA VAL A 109 -4.92 5.18 12.94
C VAL A 109 -4.24 3.83 12.74
N GLY A 110 -4.18 3.00 13.78
CA GLY A 110 -3.49 1.72 13.76
C GLY A 110 -3.31 1.10 15.13
N CYS A 111 -2.84 -0.15 15.13
CA CYS A 111 -2.50 -0.96 16.30
C CYS A 111 -1.01 -1.29 16.22
N PHE A 112 -0.27 -1.12 17.32
CA PHE A 112 1.20 -1.20 17.30
C PHE A 112 1.73 -2.13 18.41
N PRO A 113 2.90 -2.76 18.21
CA PRO A 113 3.49 -3.64 19.21
C PRO A 113 3.86 -2.95 20.55
N THR A 114 4.18 -1.66 20.53
CA THR A 114 4.62 -0.93 21.73
C THR A 114 4.07 0.49 21.77
N VAL A 115 3.95 1.06 22.99
CA VAL A 115 3.51 2.46 23.18
C VAL A 115 4.46 3.44 22.48
N LEU A 116 5.77 3.12 22.45
CA LEU A 116 6.75 3.95 21.74
C LEU A 116 6.48 4.01 20.24
N GLN A 117 6.18 2.86 19.62
CA GLN A 117 5.83 2.80 18.19
C GLN A 117 4.49 3.48 17.91
N ALA A 118 3.50 3.32 18.80
CA ALA A 118 2.24 4.04 18.72
C ALA A 118 2.43 5.57 18.77
N LYS A 119 3.29 6.07 19.68
CA LYS A 119 3.64 7.50 19.76
C LYS A 119 4.33 8.00 18.47
N ALA A 120 5.23 7.20 17.90
CA ALA A 120 5.89 7.53 16.63
C ALA A 120 4.90 7.55 15.45
N ALA A 121 3.97 6.60 15.38
CA ALA A 121 2.95 6.55 14.35
C ALA A 121 1.96 7.72 14.46
N ALA A 122 1.55 8.08 15.68
CA ALA A 122 0.74 9.26 15.94
C ALA A 122 1.46 10.55 15.49
N GLN A 123 2.77 10.66 15.75
CA GLN A 123 3.59 11.79 15.28
C GLN A 123 3.59 11.87 13.75
N ALA A 124 3.84 10.74 13.06
CA ALA A 124 3.85 10.70 11.60
C ALA A 124 2.47 11.04 11.00
N ASP A 125 1.38 10.57 11.61
CA ASP A 125 0.02 10.93 11.19
C ASP A 125 -0.25 12.43 11.36
N TYR A 126 0.17 13.01 12.50
CA TYR A 126 0.03 14.43 12.78
C TYR A 126 0.83 15.28 11.78
N GLU A 127 2.10 14.94 11.54
CA GLU A 127 2.96 15.64 10.57
C GLU A 127 2.37 15.61 9.17
N ARG A 128 1.94 14.43 8.72
CA ARG A 128 1.30 14.27 7.40
C ARG A 128 0.09 15.18 7.26
N ARG A 129 -0.75 15.31 8.28
CA ARG A 129 -1.94 16.17 8.26
C ARG A 129 -1.59 17.65 8.19
N ILE A 130 -0.64 18.10 9.01
CA ILE A 130 -0.17 19.49 8.98
C ILE A 130 0.43 19.82 7.61
N LEU A 131 1.28 18.95 7.07
CA LEU A 131 1.88 19.15 5.76
C LEU A 131 0.83 19.16 4.64
N SER A 132 -0.13 18.24 4.66
CA SER A 132 -1.24 18.21 3.68
C SER A 132 -2.03 19.52 3.69
N ALA A 133 -2.39 20.01 4.87
CA ALA A 133 -3.15 21.25 5.04
C ALA A 133 -2.37 22.50 4.60
N LEU A 134 -1.03 22.48 4.67
CA LEU A 134 -0.18 23.56 4.20
C LEU A 134 0.06 23.51 2.68
N THR A 135 -0.02 22.32 2.07
CA THR A 135 0.18 22.13 0.63
C THR A 135 -1.10 22.29 -0.20
N GLU A 136 -2.27 22.00 0.38
CA GLU A 136 -3.54 22.22 -0.30
C GLU A 136 -3.86 23.72 -0.31
N ALA A 137 -3.75 24.34 -1.48
CA ALA A 137 -4.25 25.70 -1.68
C ALA A 137 -5.76 25.70 -1.36
N PRO A 138 -6.26 26.66 -0.56
CA PRO A 138 -7.70 26.79 -0.31
C PRO A 138 -8.40 26.79 -1.67
N PRO A 139 -9.46 25.99 -1.87
CA PRO A 139 -10.22 26.07 -3.10
C PRO A 139 -10.63 27.54 -3.26
N ALA A 140 -10.24 28.15 -4.38
CA ALA A 140 -10.71 29.48 -4.72
C ALA A 140 -12.23 29.49 -4.52
N PRO A 141 -12.84 30.56 -3.98
CA PRO A 141 -14.28 30.65 -3.79
C PRO A 141 -14.95 30.50 -5.16
N SER A 142 -15.23 29.25 -5.51
CA SER A 142 -15.76 28.83 -6.79
C SER A 142 -17.24 29.17 -6.70
N ALA A 143 -17.63 30.20 -7.45
CA ALA A 143 -19.02 30.52 -7.66
C ALA A 143 -19.75 29.24 -8.04
N ALA A 144 -20.76 28.91 -7.24
CA ALA A 144 -21.49 27.66 -7.27
C ALA A 144 -21.93 27.27 -8.69
N GLU A 145 -21.14 26.42 -9.34
CA GLU A 145 -21.66 25.54 -10.38
C GLU A 145 -22.03 24.21 -9.70
N PRO A 146 -23.19 23.62 -10.07
CA PRO A 146 -23.61 22.35 -9.51
C PRO A 146 -22.54 21.32 -9.79
N VAL A 147 -21.97 20.76 -8.72
CA VAL A 147 -21.03 19.64 -8.79
C VAL A 147 -21.76 18.50 -9.47
N GLU A 148 -21.56 18.36 -10.78
CA GLU A 148 -21.78 17.12 -11.48
C GLU A 148 -20.88 16.11 -10.75
N ILE A 149 -21.51 15.22 -9.97
CA ILE A 149 -20.84 14.09 -9.35
C ILE A 149 -20.43 13.18 -10.52
N ASP A 150 -19.37 13.59 -11.21
CA ASP A 150 -18.73 12.78 -12.21
C ASP A 150 -18.25 11.54 -11.47
N ARG A 151 -18.68 10.40 -12.01
CA ARG A 151 -18.63 9.06 -11.42
C ARG A 151 -17.43 8.91 -10.50
N PHE A 152 -17.70 8.83 -9.18
CA PHE A 152 -16.70 8.56 -8.15
C PHE A 152 -15.67 7.56 -8.67
N HIS A 153 -14.48 8.07 -8.99
CA HIS A 153 -13.31 7.26 -9.21
C HIS A 153 -12.98 6.70 -7.83
N ILE A 154 -13.59 5.56 -7.49
CA ILE A 154 -13.27 4.84 -6.27
C ILE A 154 -11.86 4.32 -6.52
N ASP A 155 -10.86 5.03 -6.00
CA ASP A 155 -9.48 4.57 -6.01
C ASP A 155 -9.46 3.11 -5.54
N SER A 156 -8.83 2.25 -6.33
CA SER A 156 -8.78 0.83 -6.01
C SER A 156 -8.22 0.64 -4.60
N PRO A 157 -8.97 -0.02 -3.71
CA PRO A 157 -8.58 -0.15 -2.31
C PRO A 157 -7.25 -0.92 -2.21
N CYS A 158 -6.36 -0.44 -1.35
CA CYS A 158 -5.17 -1.18 -0.94
C CYS A 158 -5.56 -2.15 0.16
N PHE A 159 -5.11 -3.41 0.07
CA PHE A 159 -5.37 -4.42 1.07
C PHE A 159 -4.10 -4.76 1.86
N PRO A 160 -4.21 -4.97 3.19
CA PRO A 160 -3.10 -5.39 4.01
C PRO A 160 -2.79 -6.88 3.80
N GLU A 161 -1.54 -7.19 3.46
CA GLU A 161 -0.98 -8.53 3.47
C GLU A 161 -0.58 -8.94 4.91
N PRO A 162 -0.35 -10.25 5.20
CA PRO A 162 0.05 -10.73 6.52
C PRO A 162 1.32 -10.09 7.10
N ASP A 163 2.18 -9.52 6.24
CA ASP A 163 3.39 -8.81 6.64
C ASP A 163 3.17 -7.30 6.88
N GLY A 164 1.93 -6.83 6.74
CA GLY A 164 1.54 -5.42 6.93
C GLY A 164 1.77 -4.53 5.71
N THR A 165 2.22 -5.07 4.58
CA THR A 165 2.32 -4.31 3.33
C THR A 165 0.93 -4.07 2.73
N LEU A 166 0.75 -2.91 2.09
CA LEU A 166 -0.50 -2.55 1.42
C LEU A 166 -0.33 -2.77 -0.08
N VAL A 167 -1.05 -3.74 -0.63
CA VAL A 167 -0.97 -4.10 -2.05
C VAL A 167 -2.29 -3.77 -2.74
N ARG A 168 -2.21 -3.26 -3.97
CA ARG A 168 -3.41 -3.00 -4.79
C ARG A 168 -3.80 -4.26 -5.55
N TYR A 169 -5.10 -4.46 -5.75
CA TYR A 169 -5.60 -5.58 -6.56
C TYR A 169 -4.96 -5.62 -7.96
N GLU A 170 -4.75 -4.46 -8.59
CA GLU A 170 -4.10 -4.37 -9.90
C GLU A 170 -2.66 -4.92 -9.90
N ASP A 171 -1.95 -4.76 -8.78
CA ASP A 171 -0.57 -5.23 -8.65
C ASP A 171 -0.52 -6.75 -8.58
N HIS A 172 -1.48 -7.40 -7.91
CA HIS A 172 -1.62 -8.87 -7.93
C HIS A 172 -1.94 -9.39 -9.32
N VAL A 173 -2.92 -8.80 -10.01
CA VAL A 173 -3.31 -9.21 -11.38
C VAL A 173 -2.12 -9.09 -12.33
N ARG A 174 -1.35 -8.01 -12.23
CA ARG A 174 -0.14 -7.82 -13.02
C ARG A 174 0.95 -8.83 -12.68
N THR A 175 1.21 -9.07 -11.39
CA THR A 175 2.20 -10.06 -10.95
C THR A 175 1.85 -11.46 -11.43
N ILE A 176 0.57 -11.85 -11.37
CA ILE A 176 0.08 -13.11 -11.92
C ILE A 176 0.37 -13.23 -13.42
N ALA A 177 0.14 -12.16 -14.20
CA ALA A 177 0.41 -12.16 -15.64
C ALA A 177 1.90 -12.29 -15.95
N ASP A 178 2.75 -11.57 -15.21
CA ASP A 178 4.21 -11.62 -15.36
C ASP A 178 4.76 -13.03 -15.04
N LEU A 179 4.29 -13.65 -13.94
CA LEU A 179 4.66 -15.02 -13.57
C LEU A 179 4.17 -16.06 -14.59
N GLN A 180 2.98 -15.89 -15.15
CA GLN A 180 2.48 -16.78 -16.21
C GLN A 180 3.33 -16.70 -17.48
N ALA A 181 3.82 -15.52 -17.84
CA ALA A 181 4.75 -15.35 -18.95
C ALA A 181 6.08 -16.06 -18.69
N GLU A 182 6.64 -15.93 -17.48
CA GLU A 182 7.86 -16.62 -17.07
C GLU A 182 7.73 -18.15 -17.10
N ILE A 183 6.59 -18.69 -16.60
CA ILE A 183 6.28 -20.12 -16.70
C ILE A 183 6.22 -20.56 -18.17
N ALA A 184 5.65 -19.74 -19.07
CA ALA A 184 5.58 -20.07 -20.49
C ALA A 184 6.98 -20.11 -21.15
N GLU A 185 7.87 -19.17 -20.80
CA GLU A 185 9.25 -19.16 -21.27
C GLU A 185 10.04 -20.37 -20.77
N LEU A 186 9.95 -20.70 -19.47
CA LEU A 186 10.62 -21.85 -18.87
C LEU A 186 10.16 -23.17 -19.50
N LYS A 187 8.87 -23.31 -19.80
CA LYS A 187 8.34 -24.47 -20.55
C LYS A 187 8.92 -24.54 -21.97
N GLY A 188 9.07 -23.41 -22.64
CA GLY A 188 9.72 -23.33 -23.95
C GLY A 188 11.20 -23.70 -23.90
N PHE A 189 11.90 -23.26 -22.86
CA PHE A 189 13.33 -23.53 -22.64
C PHE A 189 13.60 -25.00 -22.30
N SER A 190 12.82 -25.57 -21.38
CA SER A 190 12.86 -27.00 -21.03
C SER A 190 12.68 -27.89 -22.26
N LYS A 191 11.73 -27.54 -23.15
CA LYS A 191 11.52 -28.25 -24.42
C LYS A 191 12.73 -28.21 -25.37
N LYS A 192 13.55 -27.15 -25.28
CA LYS A 192 14.72 -26.93 -26.14
C LYS A 192 15.99 -27.58 -25.59
N LEU A 193 16.08 -27.75 -24.27
CA LEU A 193 17.20 -28.36 -23.55
C LEU A 193 17.18 -29.90 -23.53
N PHE A 194 16.32 -30.53 -24.33
CA PHE A 194 16.15 -31.99 -24.41
C PHE A 194 17.33 -32.76 -25.04
N LEU A 195 18.56 -32.31 -24.82
CA LEU A 195 19.79 -33.02 -25.18
C LEU A 195 20.77 -32.99 -23.99
N ASP A 196 20.72 -34.07 -23.22
CA ASP A 196 21.81 -34.70 -22.43
C ASP A 196 22.09 -34.36 -20.96
N ASP A 197 21.39 -33.43 -20.28
CA ASP A 197 21.71 -33.12 -18.86
C ASP A 197 20.53 -33.34 -17.89
N THR A 198 20.52 -34.50 -17.20
CA THR A 198 19.43 -34.95 -16.32
C THR A 198 19.33 -34.18 -15.01
N ASP A 199 20.45 -33.66 -14.49
CA ASP A 199 20.47 -32.97 -13.19
C ASP A 199 19.91 -31.54 -13.31
N ALA A 200 20.18 -30.87 -14.44
CA ALA A 200 19.61 -29.56 -14.75
C ALA A 200 18.08 -29.63 -14.92
N LEU A 201 17.56 -30.75 -15.45
CA LEU A 201 16.12 -30.99 -15.58
C LEU A 201 15.42 -31.08 -14.22
N SER A 202 16.02 -31.77 -13.25
CA SER A 202 15.45 -31.88 -11.90
C SER A 202 15.32 -30.52 -11.22
N SER A 203 16.35 -29.68 -11.28
CA SER A 203 16.31 -28.34 -10.68
C SER A 203 15.28 -27.44 -11.35
N SER A 204 15.13 -27.52 -12.68
CA SER A 204 14.15 -26.73 -13.42
C SER A 204 12.70 -27.15 -13.12
N ALA A 205 12.46 -28.44 -12.89
CA ALA A 205 11.14 -28.98 -12.56
C ALA A 205 10.66 -28.51 -11.17
N THR A 206 11.55 -28.48 -10.17
CA THR A 206 11.22 -27.94 -8.85
C THR A 206 10.88 -26.46 -8.92
N MET A 207 11.70 -25.65 -9.60
CA MET A 207 11.43 -24.21 -9.77
C MET A 207 10.09 -23.94 -10.48
N LEU A 208 9.74 -24.76 -11.48
CA LEU A 208 8.47 -24.62 -12.19
C LEU A 208 7.28 -24.97 -11.29
N THR A 209 7.44 -25.97 -10.42
CA THR A 209 6.42 -26.35 -9.45
C THR A 209 6.21 -25.25 -8.40
N ASP A 210 7.29 -24.65 -7.90
CA ASP A 210 7.24 -23.55 -6.93
C ASP A 210 6.58 -22.30 -7.53
N LEU A 211 6.93 -21.93 -8.77
CA LEU A 211 6.29 -20.82 -9.49
C LEU A 211 4.81 -21.07 -9.74
N GLN A 212 4.42 -22.30 -10.06
CA GLN A 212 3.01 -22.65 -10.22
C GLN A 212 2.24 -22.55 -8.91
N ALA A 213 2.82 -23.00 -7.79
CA ALA A 213 2.22 -22.86 -6.48
C ALA A 213 2.02 -21.39 -6.08
N GLU A 214 3.00 -20.52 -6.37
CA GLU A 214 2.89 -19.09 -6.10
C GLU A 214 1.83 -18.40 -6.97
N VAL A 215 1.70 -18.79 -8.24
CA VAL A 215 0.61 -18.29 -9.12
C VAL A 215 -0.76 -18.65 -8.57
N GLU A 216 -0.95 -19.89 -8.10
CA GLU A 216 -2.24 -20.30 -7.50
C GLU A 216 -2.52 -19.56 -6.20
N ARG A 217 -1.51 -19.39 -5.32
CA ARG A 217 -1.65 -18.59 -4.09
C ARG A 217 -2.10 -17.16 -4.39
N LEU A 218 -1.49 -16.51 -5.39
CA LEU A 218 -1.85 -15.15 -5.80
C LEU A 218 -3.24 -15.07 -6.43
N ARG A 219 -3.68 -16.11 -7.16
CA ARG A 219 -5.04 -16.19 -7.70
C ARG A 219 -6.08 -16.28 -6.59
N GLU A 220 -5.87 -17.16 -5.61
CA GLU A 220 -6.77 -17.29 -4.46
C GLU A 220 -6.89 -15.96 -3.69
N ALA A 221 -5.77 -15.25 -3.49
CA ALA A 221 -5.76 -13.93 -2.90
C ALA A 221 -6.58 -12.92 -3.73
N ALA A 222 -6.35 -12.87 -5.05
CA ALA A 222 -7.08 -11.99 -5.95
C ALA A 222 -8.60 -12.26 -5.96
N GLU A 223 -9.01 -13.52 -5.98
CA GLU A 223 -10.43 -13.91 -5.89
C GLU A 223 -11.06 -13.49 -4.56
N TRP A 224 -10.34 -13.67 -3.46
CA TRP A 224 -10.78 -13.22 -2.13
C TRP A 224 -10.96 -11.70 -2.08
N HIS A 225 -10.00 -10.94 -2.64
CA HIS A 225 -10.10 -9.48 -2.75
C HIS A 225 -11.29 -9.04 -3.60
N GLU A 226 -11.50 -9.67 -4.77
CA GLU A 226 -12.63 -9.35 -5.64
C GLU A 226 -13.97 -9.61 -4.94
N HIS A 227 -14.08 -10.72 -4.20
CA HIS A 227 -15.27 -11.05 -3.43
C HIS A 227 -15.57 -10.01 -2.34
N ASN A 228 -14.57 -9.66 -1.53
CA ASN A 228 -14.73 -8.67 -0.47
C ASN A 228 -15.05 -7.28 -1.02
N TRP A 229 -14.40 -6.89 -2.11
CA TRP A 229 -14.67 -5.62 -2.77
C TRP A 229 -16.12 -5.53 -3.28
N LYS A 230 -16.65 -6.61 -3.87
CA LYS A 230 -18.07 -6.68 -4.26
C LYS A 230 -19.00 -6.49 -3.07
N GLN A 231 -18.74 -7.16 -1.94
CA GLN A 231 -19.54 -6.99 -0.72
C GLN A 231 -19.51 -5.54 -0.22
N GLU A 232 -18.33 -4.93 -0.14
CA GLU A 232 -18.18 -3.55 0.34
C GLU A 232 -18.88 -2.55 -0.59
N ARG A 233 -18.74 -2.73 -1.90
CA ARG A 233 -19.43 -1.92 -2.90
C ARG A 233 -20.94 -2.03 -2.77
N ASP A 234 -21.48 -3.23 -2.60
CA ASP A 234 -22.91 -3.46 -2.48
C ASP A 234 -23.46 -2.85 -1.17
N LEU A 235 -22.69 -2.92 -0.07
CA LEU A 235 -23.00 -2.22 1.18
C LEU A 235 -23.04 -0.70 0.99
N LYS A 236 -22.04 -0.12 0.31
CA LYS A 236 -21.98 1.33 0.01
C LYS A 236 -23.17 1.77 -0.86
N VAL A 237 -23.50 1.02 -1.91
CA VAL A 237 -24.69 1.28 -2.74
C VAL A 237 -25.97 1.22 -1.91
N GLY A 238 -26.10 0.24 -1.01
CA GLY A 238 -27.22 0.13 -0.09
C GLY A 238 -27.35 1.32 0.87
N LEU A 239 -26.22 1.83 1.40
CA LEU A 239 -26.20 3.03 2.24
C LEU A 239 -26.60 4.28 1.47
N ILE A 240 -26.10 4.46 0.25
CA ILE A 240 -26.48 5.59 -0.62
C ILE A 240 -27.99 5.57 -0.88
N ALA A 241 -28.56 4.41 -1.20
CA ALA A 241 -30.00 4.26 -1.41
C ALA A 241 -30.82 4.62 -0.17
N LYS A 242 -30.35 4.20 1.02
CA LYS A 242 -30.99 4.55 2.31
C LYS A 242 -30.91 6.04 2.60
N ASN A 243 -29.76 6.68 2.37
CA ASN A 243 -29.59 8.12 2.56
C ASN A 243 -30.51 8.92 1.64
N LYS A 244 -30.58 8.55 0.36
CA LYS A 244 -31.51 9.17 -0.59
C LYS A 244 -32.97 9.04 -0.12
N ALA A 245 -33.37 7.86 0.36
CA ALA A 245 -34.72 7.66 0.89
C ALA A 245 -34.99 8.50 2.15
N LEU A 246 -33.99 8.73 3.00
CA LEU A 246 -34.10 9.63 4.16
C LEU A 246 -34.25 11.09 3.72
N GLU A 247 -33.46 11.55 2.76
CA GLU A 247 -33.57 12.90 2.19
C GLU A 247 -34.96 13.15 1.60
N ASP A 248 -35.50 12.17 0.86
CA ASP A 248 -36.86 12.27 0.29
C ASP A 248 -37.93 12.34 1.39
N ARG A 249 -37.73 11.65 2.53
CA ARG A 249 -38.62 11.75 3.70
C ARG A 249 -38.54 13.12 4.37
N ILE A 250 -37.32 13.65 4.55
CA ILE A 250 -37.10 14.99 5.13
C ILE A 250 -37.82 16.03 4.28
N LYS A 251 -37.64 15.99 2.95
CA LYS A 251 -38.30 16.91 2.02
C LYS A 251 -39.83 16.84 2.09
N LYS A 252 -40.41 15.64 2.29
CA LYS A 252 -41.87 15.50 2.49
C LYS A 252 -42.34 16.17 3.77
N TYR A 253 -41.64 15.97 4.88
CA TYR A 253 -41.96 16.62 6.14
C TYR A 253 -41.84 18.15 6.05
N GLU A 254 -40.83 18.66 5.37
CA GLU A 254 -40.64 20.11 5.14
C GLU A 254 -41.75 20.71 4.26
N ALA A 255 -42.31 19.91 3.34
CA ALA A 255 -43.42 20.32 2.49
C ALA A 255 -44.80 20.31 3.21
N GLY A 256 -44.84 19.94 4.49
CA GLY A 256 -46.09 19.87 5.26
C GLY A 256 -47.01 18.70 4.87
N GLN A 257 -46.45 17.64 4.27
CA GLN A 257 -47.12 16.36 4.00
C GLN A 257 -46.82 15.35 5.10
#